data_AF-A0A4P6V0A3-F1
#
_entry.id   AF-A0A4P6V0A3-F1
#
_cell.length_a   1.000
_cell.length_b   1.000
_cell.length_c   1.000
_cell.angle_alpha   90.00
_cell.angle_beta   90.00
_cell.angle_gamma   90.00
#
_symmetry.space_group_name_H-M   'P 1'
#
loop_
_entity.id
_entity.type
_entity.pdbx_description
1 polymer ?
#
loop_
_entity_poly.entity_id
_entity_poly.type
_entity_poly.pdbx_seq_one_letter_code
_entity_poly.pdbx_strand_id
1 'polypeptide(L)'
;MDTRVLDRPAQAGTQAGGPALKHVELELALGAQDIRVEGFEAAVRNACADCGVAFLFNLPVFGTDEAQRVAAAGWREGKAAEPEFAFVTLGADGSTITIDRRCDCLDHAADVARAWFDLMTV
;
A
#
# COMPACT_ATOMS: atom_id res chain seq x y z
N MET A 1 51.92 -8.63 -17.59
CA MET A 1 51.47 -9.51 -16.49
C MET A 1 51.76 -8.80 -15.20
N ASP A 2 50.75 -8.22 -14.56
CA ASP A 2 50.77 -7.98 -13.12
C ASP A 2 49.33 -7.81 -12.64
N THR A 3 48.89 -8.81 -11.90
CA THR A 3 47.52 -9.02 -11.44
C THR A 3 47.37 -8.36 -10.09
N ARG A 4 46.45 -7.39 -9.95
CA ARG A 4 45.95 -6.98 -8.63
C ARG A 4 44.44 -6.97 -8.63
N VAL A 5 43.90 -8.13 -8.26
CA VAL A 5 42.63 -8.25 -7.56
C VAL A 5 42.80 -7.51 -6.24
N LEU A 6 42.00 -6.46 -6.02
CA LEU A 6 41.73 -5.91 -4.71
C LEU A 6 40.21 -5.91 -4.53
N ASP A 7 39.80 -6.95 -3.81
CA ASP A 7 38.74 -7.03 -2.82
C ASP A 7 37.68 -5.92 -2.80
N ARG A 8 36.43 -6.35 -2.95
CA ARG A 8 35.23 -5.57 -2.66
C ARG A 8 35.09 -5.43 -1.15
N PRO A 9 35.09 -4.22 -0.55
CA PRO A 9 34.43 -4.09 0.73
C PRO A 9 32.93 -4.27 0.48
N ALA A 10 32.38 -5.32 1.08
CA ALA A 10 30.95 -5.49 1.28
C ALA A 10 30.38 -4.19 1.85
N GLN A 11 29.52 -3.51 1.11
CA GLN A 11 28.68 -2.49 1.71
C GLN A 11 27.69 -3.20 2.61
N ALA A 12 27.99 -3.13 3.90
CA ALA A 12 27.15 -3.53 5.01
C ALA A 12 25.80 -2.80 4.92
N GLY A 13 24.74 -3.61 4.95
CA GLY A 13 23.37 -3.30 5.37
C GLY A 13 22.92 -1.85 5.29
N THR A 14 22.37 -1.47 4.14
CA THR A 14 21.27 -0.52 4.15
C THR A 14 20.03 -1.28 4.64
N GLN A 15 19.84 -1.35 5.96
CA GLN A 15 18.49 -1.52 6.50
C GLN A 15 17.75 -0.20 6.27
N ALA A 16 17.32 0.01 5.03
CA ALA A 16 16.22 0.89 4.72
C ALA A 16 14.98 -0.01 4.75
N GLY A 17 14.33 -0.10 5.91
CA GLY A 17 12.87 -0.13 5.87
C GLY A 17 12.51 1.19 5.20
N GLY A 18 12.19 1.11 3.91
CA GLY A 18 11.95 2.27 3.07
C GLY A 18 10.58 2.18 2.41
N PRO A 19 10.17 3.22 1.69
CA PRO A 19 8.87 3.37 0.99
C PRO A 19 8.32 2.15 0.23
N ALA A 20 9.21 1.24 -0.17
CA ALA A 20 8.85 -0.01 -0.85
C ALA A 20 8.49 -1.15 0.10
N LEU A 21 9.09 -1.21 1.28
CA LEU A 21 8.92 -2.35 2.18
C LEU A 21 7.50 -2.41 2.75
N LYS A 22 6.96 -1.29 3.23
CA LYS A 22 5.59 -1.23 3.76
C LYS A 22 4.54 -1.59 2.72
N HIS A 23 4.75 -1.21 1.47
CA HIS A 23 3.89 -1.59 0.36
C HIS A 23 3.91 -3.11 0.13
N VAL A 24 5.10 -3.72 0.12
CA VAL A 24 5.27 -5.17 -0.03
C VAL A 24 4.69 -5.94 1.16
N GLU A 25 4.87 -5.45 2.39
CA GLU A 25 4.25 -6.03 3.57
C GLU A 25 2.72 -6.06 3.44
N LEU A 26 2.13 -4.94 3.00
CA LEU A 26 0.69 -4.83 2.80
C LEU A 26 0.19 -5.75 1.67
N GLU A 27 0.92 -5.86 0.57
CA GLU A 27 0.61 -6.79 -0.53
C GLU A 27 0.61 -8.25 -0.04
N LEU A 28 1.62 -8.63 0.76
CA LEU A 28 1.70 -9.98 1.34
C LEU A 28 0.58 -10.24 2.36
N ALA A 29 0.29 -9.26 3.23
CA ALA A 29 -0.79 -9.39 4.22
C ALA A 29 -2.17 -9.49 3.56
N LEU A 30 -2.42 -8.74 2.48
CA LEU A 30 -3.62 -8.85 1.65
C LEU A 30 -3.72 -10.21 0.97
N GLY A 31 -2.62 -10.72 0.42
CA GLY A 31 -2.57 -12.03 -0.23
C GLY A 31 -2.89 -13.20 0.72
N ALA A 32 -2.81 -13.00 2.04
CA ALA A 32 -3.18 -13.98 3.05
C ALA A 32 -4.68 -13.95 3.43
N GLN A 33 -5.44 -12.93 3.02
CA GLN A 33 -6.86 -12.78 3.37
C GLN A 33 -7.76 -13.54 2.40
N ASP A 34 -8.91 -14.05 2.87
CA ASP A 34 -9.94 -14.59 1.98
C ASP A 34 -11.07 -13.58 1.76
N ILE A 35 -10.94 -12.80 0.69
CA ILE A 35 -11.87 -11.70 0.37
C ILE A 35 -13.29 -12.20 0.06
N ARG A 36 -13.43 -13.44 -0.43
CA ARG A 36 -14.77 -13.99 -0.72
C ARG A 36 -15.51 -14.35 0.56
N VAL A 37 -14.79 -14.68 1.62
CA VAL A 37 -15.34 -15.02 2.93
C VAL A 37 -15.50 -13.78 3.81
N GLU A 38 -14.46 -12.95 3.89
CA GLU A 38 -14.39 -11.81 4.80
C GLU A 38 -15.04 -10.55 4.23
N GLY A 39 -15.07 -10.43 2.91
CA GLY A 39 -15.43 -9.19 2.21
C GLY A 39 -14.24 -8.23 2.08
N PHE A 40 -14.29 -7.41 1.02
CA PHE A 40 -13.19 -6.53 0.63
C PHE A 40 -12.74 -5.57 1.75
N GLU A 41 -13.67 -4.90 2.42
CA GLU A 41 -13.29 -3.94 3.46
C GLU A 41 -12.61 -4.61 4.66
N ALA A 42 -13.16 -5.75 5.11
CA ALA A 42 -12.61 -6.46 6.25
C ALA A 42 -11.20 -6.97 5.95
N ALA A 43 -11.00 -7.58 4.79
CA ALA A 43 -9.68 -8.04 4.34
C ALA A 43 -8.65 -6.90 4.30
N VAL A 44 -9.01 -5.73 3.73
CA VAL A 44 -8.08 -4.58 3.68
C VAL A 44 -7.80 -4.04 5.08
N ARG A 45 -8.81 -3.95 5.96
CA ARG A 45 -8.62 -3.51 7.35
C ARG A 45 -7.72 -4.46 8.13
N ASN A 46 -7.92 -5.77 7.98
CA ASN A 46 -7.11 -6.81 8.62
C ASN A 46 -5.66 -6.71 8.16
N ALA A 47 -5.41 -6.64 6.85
CA ALA A 47 -4.07 -6.45 6.30
C ALA A 47 -3.41 -5.14 6.78
N CYS A 48 -4.17 -4.05 6.87
CA CYS A 48 -3.66 -2.79 7.43
C CYS A 48 -3.24 -2.95 8.90
N ALA A 49 -4.05 -3.63 9.70
CA ALA A 49 -3.76 -3.89 11.10
C ALA A 49 -2.50 -4.76 11.26
N ASP A 50 -2.36 -5.81 10.46
CA ASP A 50 -1.20 -6.71 10.47
C ASP A 50 0.12 -5.99 10.13
N CYS A 51 0.07 -4.99 9.24
CA CYS A 51 1.24 -4.21 8.82
C CYS A 51 1.50 -2.96 9.69
N GLY A 52 0.59 -2.63 10.62
CA GLY A 52 0.65 -1.41 11.42
C GLY A 52 0.48 -0.14 10.59
N VAL A 53 -0.33 -0.18 9.54
CA VAL A 53 -0.67 0.97 8.69
C VAL A 53 -2.13 1.39 8.91
N ALA A 54 -2.46 2.65 8.61
CA ALA A 54 -3.80 3.17 8.81
C ALA A 54 -4.70 2.83 7.62
N PHE A 55 -5.83 2.16 7.87
CA PHE A 55 -6.92 2.09 6.91
C PHE A 55 -7.62 3.45 6.84
N LEU A 56 -7.68 4.07 5.66
CA LEU A 56 -8.22 5.43 5.49
C LEU A 56 -9.69 5.40 5.06
N PHE A 57 -9.98 4.77 3.94
CA PHE A 57 -11.33 4.71 3.38
C PHE A 57 -11.53 3.50 2.48
N ASN A 58 -12.79 3.23 2.14
CA ASN A 58 -13.22 2.29 1.12
C ASN A 58 -14.42 2.90 0.38
N LEU A 59 -14.25 3.22 -0.90
CA LEU A 59 -15.23 3.92 -1.71
C LEU A 59 -15.66 3.06 -2.91
N PRO A 60 -16.94 3.16 -3.33
CA PRO A 60 -17.35 2.63 -4.63
C PRO A 60 -16.67 3.42 -5.75
N VAL A 61 -16.32 2.73 -6.83
CA VAL A 61 -15.80 3.31 -8.07
C VAL A 61 -16.95 3.44 -9.05
N PHE A 62 -17.05 4.58 -9.74
CA PHE A 62 -18.09 4.86 -10.73
C PHE A 62 -17.45 5.29 -12.06
N GLY A 63 -18.12 5.01 -13.18
CA GLY A 63 -17.70 5.47 -14.50
C GLY A 63 -16.63 4.61 -15.19
N THR A 64 -16.31 3.43 -14.65
CA THR A 64 -15.45 2.41 -15.28
C THR A 64 -16.04 1.01 -15.05
N ASP A 65 -15.78 0.10 -15.99
CA ASP A 65 -16.14 -1.32 -15.88
C ASP A 65 -14.99 -2.19 -15.34
N GLU A 66 -13.84 -1.59 -15.00
CA GLU A 66 -12.65 -2.31 -14.58
C GLU A 66 -12.60 -2.55 -13.06
N ALA A 67 -13.16 -1.63 -12.29
CA ALA A 67 -13.09 -1.63 -10.83
C ALA A 67 -14.44 -1.28 -10.21
N GLN A 68 -14.76 -1.92 -9.10
CA GLN A 68 -15.99 -1.65 -8.34
C GLN A 68 -15.74 -0.85 -7.06
N ARG A 69 -14.55 -1.01 -6.46
CA ARG A 69 -14.18 -0.37 -5.19
C ARG A 69 -12.70 -0.07 -5.14
N VAL A 70 -12.37 0.99 -4.41
CA VAL A 70 -11.00 1.32 -4.02
C VAL A 70 -10.94 1.61 -2.53
N ALA A 71 -9.95 1.02 -1.87
CA ALA A 71 -9.60 1.34 -0.50
C ALA A 71 -8.22 1.99 -0.45
N ALA A 72 -7.99 2.86 0.53
CA ALA A 72 -6.69 3.49 0.75
C ALA A 72 -6.13 3.11 2.11
N ALA A 73 -4.84 2.80 2.13
CA ALA A 73 -4.03 2.63 3.32
C ALA A 73 -2.96 3.72 3.36
N GLY A 74 -2.62 4.21 4.54
CA GLY A 74 -1.61 5.24 4.73
C GLY A 74 -0.68 4.97 5.90
N TRP A 75 0.57 5.37 5.77
CA TRP A 75 1.56 5.26 6.84
C TRP A 75 2.56 6.42 6.76
N ARG A 76 3.32 6.61 7.84
CA ARG A 76 4.39 7.60 7.89
C ARG A 76 5.57 7.05 8.70
N GLU A 77 6.74 6.96 8.08
CA GLU A 77 7.96 6.47 8.73
C GLU A 77 8.69 7.62 9.44
N GLY A 78 8.28 7.89 10.67
CA GLY A 78 8.88 8.94 11.51
C GLY A 78 8.15 10.29 11.41
N LYS A 79 8.27 11.11 12.45
CA LYS A 79 7.40 12.29 12.64
C LYS A 79 7.52 13.36 11.55
N ALA A 80 8.68 13.48 10.90
CA ALA A 80 8.95 14.49 9.89
C ALA A 80 8.88 13.97 8.44
N ALA A 81 8.58 12.69 8.24
CA ALA A 81 8.42 12.12 6.91
C ALA A 81 7.05 12.50 6.31
N GLU A 82 7.00 12.63 4.99
CA GLU A 82 5.74 12.71 4.28
C GLU A 82 4.96 11.40 4.44
N PRO A 83 3.63 11.44 4.66
CA PRO A 83 2.84 10.23 4.63
C PRO A 83 2.85 9.61 3.24
N GLU A 84 2.87 8.29 3.19
CA GLU A 84 2.77 7.46 2.01
C GLU A 84 1.42 6.74 1.97
N PHE A 85 1.01 6.38 0.75
CA PHE A 85 -0.28 5.74 0.51
C PHE A 85 -0.16 4.54 -0.42
N ALA A 86 -1.04 3.57 -0.20
CA ALA A 86 -1.33 2.50 -1.13
C ALA A 86 -2.83 2.46 -1.40
N PHE A 87 -3.19 2.16 -2.64
CA PHE A 87 -4.56 2.01 -3.10
C PHE A 87 -4.79 0.56 -3.45
N VAL A 88 -5.76 -0.05 -2.78
CA VAL A 88 -6.19 -1.42 -3.04
C VAL A 88 -7.46 -1.33 -3.89
N THR A 89 -7.43 -1.90 -5.08
CA THR A 89 -8.56 -1.88 -6.01
C THR A 89 -9.19 -3.26 -6.08
N LEU A 90 -10.52 -3.32 -5.96
CA LEU A 90 -11.30 -4.52 -6.25
C LEU A 90 -11.80 -4.43 -7.70
N GLY A 91 -11.38 -5.39 -8.50
CA GLY A 91 -11.83 -5.54 -9.88
C GLY A 91 -13.33 -5.79 -9.99
N ALA A 92 -13.90 -5.50 -11.15
CA ALA A 92 -15.33 -5.70 -11.42
C ALA A 92 -15.80 -7.17 -11.32
N ASP A 93 -14.86 -8.13 -11.37
CA ASP A 93 -15.13 -9.55 -11.16
C ASP A 93 -15.44 -9.93 -9.70
N GLY A 94 -15.22 -9.02 -8.74
CA GLY A 94 -15.44 -9.27 -7.32
C GLY A 94 -14.41 -10.16 -6.65
N SER A 95 -13.28 -10.43 -7.29
CA SER A 95 -12.21 -11.22 -6.67
C SER A 95 -10.79 -10.82 -7.05
N THR A 96 -10.60 -10.11 -8.16
CA THR A 96 -9.30 -9.58 -8.54
C THR A 96 -8.95 -8.39 -7.65
N ILE A 97 -7.77 -8.43 -7.06
CA ILE A 97 -7.22 -7.36 -6.25
C ILE A 97 -5.92 -6.88 -6.85
N THR A 98 -5.78 -5.57 -6.94
CA THR A 98 -4.50 -4.93 -7.22
C THR A 98 -4.16 -3.96 -6.10
N ILE A 99 -2.87 -3.76 -5.88
CA ILE A 99 -2.36 -2.78 -4.94
C ILE A 99 -1.32 -1.94 -5.64
N ASP A 100 -1.50 -0.62 -5.59
CA ASP A 100 -0.65 0.32 -6.31
C ASP A 100 -0.43 1.58 -5.49
N ARG A 101 0.66 2.30 -5.76
CA ARG A 101 0.93 3.61 -5.14
C ARG A 101 0.08 4.74 -5.72
N ARG A 102 -0.54 4.48 -6.87
CA ARG A 102 -1.41 5.40 -7.59
C ARG A 102 -2.72 4.68 -7.83
N CYS A 103 -3.78 5.47 -7.97
CA CYS A 103 -5.10 4.96 -8.27
C CYS A 103 -5.57 5.61 -9.56
N ASP A 104 -5.77 4.79 -10.58
CA ASP A 104 -6.23 5.25 -11.89
C ASP A 104 -7.77 5.26 -12.00
N CYS A 105 -8.47 4.71 -11.00
CA CYS A 105 -9.94 4.60 -10.99
C CYS A 105 -10.65 5.69 -10.16
N LEU A 106 -9.91 6.55 -9.47
CA LEU A 106 -10.44 7.65 -8.67
C LEU A 106 -9.56 8.89 -8.87
N ASP A 107 -10.13 9.91 -9.51
CA ASP A 107 -9.47 11.21 -9.66
C ASP A 107 -9.09 11.78 -8.29
N HIS A 108 -7.88 12.36 -8.20
CA HIS A 108 -7.37 12.97 -6.97
C HIS A 108 -7.33 12.04 -5.74
N ALA A 109 -7.27 10.71 -5.94
CA ALA A 109 -7.24 9.74 -4.84
C ALA A 109 -6.15 10.03 -3.79
N ALA A 110 -4.96 10.47 -4.22
CA ALA A 110 -3.86 10.85 -3.34
C ALA A 110 -4.18 12.06 -2.46
N ASP A 111 -4.86 13.08 -3.01
CA ASP A 111 -5.25 14.27 -2.27
C ASP A 111 -6.31 13.92 -1.21
N VAL A 112 -7.27 13.05 -1.57
CA VAL A 112 -8.29 12.54 -0.64
C VAL A 112 -7.66 11.70 0.47
N ALA A 113 -6.72 10.81 0.12
CA ALA A 113 -5.99 10.00 1.09
C ALA A 113 -5.19 10.87 2.07
N ARG A 114 -4.52 11.91 1.57
CA ARG A 114 -3.82 12.89 2.42
C ARG A 114 -4.77 13.58 3.38
N ALA A 115 -5.89 14.11 2.89
CA ALA A 115 -6.87 14.78 3.76
C ALA A 115 -7.42 13.84 4.85
N TRP A 116 -7.70 12.58 4.52
CA TRP A 116 -8.11 11.56 5.50
C TRP A 116 -7.03 11.23 6.52
N PHE A 117 -5.80 11.05 6.06
CA PHE A 117 -4.67 10.75 6.93
C PHE A 117 -4.42 11.88 7.91
N ASP A 118 -4.46 13.13 7.45
CA ASP A 118 -4.32 14.29 8.30
C ASP A 118 -5.43 14.32 9.35
N LEU A 119 -6.70 14.13 8.97
CA LEU A 119 -7.84 14.12 9.91
C LEU A 119 -7.71 13.07 11.02
N MET A 120 -7.19 11.87 10.70
CA MET A 120 -7.07 10.78 11.65
C MET A 120 -5.78 10.80 12.48
N THR A 121 -4.80 11.63 12.10
CA THR A 121 -3.48 11.66 12.74
C THR A 121 -3.12 13.01 13.36
N VAL A 122 -4.11 13.92 13.49
CA VAL A 122 -4.03 15.13 14.34
C VAL A 122 -3.95 14.77 15.81
#